data_AF-A0A392RYN3-F1
#
_entry.id   AF-A0A392RYN3-F1
#
_cell.length_a   1.000
_cell.length_b   1.000
_cell.length_c   1.000
_cell.angle_alpha   90.00
_cell.angle_beta   90.00
_cell.angle_gamma   90.00
#
_symmetry.space_group_name_H-M   'P 1'
#
loop_
_entity.id
_entity.type
_entity.pdbx_description
1 polymer ?
#
loop_
_entity_poly.entity_id
_entity_poly.type
_entity_poly.pdbx_seq_one_letter_code
_entity_poly.pdbx_strand_id
1 'polypeptide(L)'
;MAINRIQNQALHEIVDPTLGYESDPKVKKMINAIGELAFQCLQSSKELRPCMDDVLETLLDIQSDGKHKSKPEVMDISSLADDVVLLNHDPPPLSPDSNL
;
A
#
# COMPACT_ATOMS: atom_id res chain seq x y z
N MET A 1 17.90 15.56 -2.93
CA MET A 1 16.43 15.37 -2.79
C MET A 1 16.14 14.59 -1.53
N ALA A 2 14.99 14.82 -0.88
CA ALA A 2 14.59 14.11 0.34
C ALA A 2 14.58 12.59 0.17
N ILE A 3 14.16 12.08 -1.01
CA ILE A 3 14.12 10.65 -1.37
C ILE A 3 15.49 9.97 -1.18
N ASN A 4 16.57 10.59 -1.65
CA ASN A 4 17.94 10.04 -1.54
C ASN A 4 18.38 9.94 -0.07
N ARG A 5 18.02 10.93 0.76
CA ARG A 5 18.34 10.92 2.19
C ARG A 5 17.53 9.89 2.96
N ILE A 6 16.27 9.68 2.60
CA ILE A 6 15.43 8.63 3.21
C ILE A 6 15.99 7.23 2.87
N GLN A 7 16.34 6.96 1.61
CA GLN A 7 16.91 5.66 1.19
C GLN A 7 18.25 5.34 1.85
N ASN A 8 19.09 6.36 2.09
CA ASN A 8 20.39 6.21 2.74
C ASN A 8 20.32 6.22 4.28
N GLN A 9 19.12 6.11 4.87
CA GLN A 9 18.91 6.19 6.32
C GLN A 9 19.47 7.50 6.96
N ALA A 10 19.56 8.57 6.16
CA ALA A 10 20.07 9.88 6.55
C ALA A 10 18.94 10.83 6.98
N LEU A 11 17.90 10.30 7.63
CA LEU A 11 16.77 11.08 8.13
C LEU A 11 17.20 12.18 9.13
N HIS A 12 18.28 11.95 9.88
CA HIS A 12 18.86 12.95 10.79
C HIS A 12 19.25 14.28 10.08
N GLU A 13 19.54 14.27 8.78
CA GLU A 13 19.91 15.47 8.02
C GLU A 13 18.71 16.33 7.57
N ILE A 14 17.49 15.81 7.68
CA ILE A 14 16.26 16.46 7.18
C ILE A 14 15.22 16.69 8.29
N VAL A 15 15.37 16.03 9.42
CA VAL A 15 14.46 16.15 10.56
C VAL A 15 14.81 17.40 11.36
N ASP A 16 13.79 18.14 11.76
CA ASP A 16 13.95 19.31 12.62
C ASP A 16 14.63 18.90 13.95
N PRO A 17 15.81 19.47 14.30
CA PRO A 17 16.53 19.12 15.52
C PRO A 17 15.73 19.34 16.81
N THR A 18 14.75 20.25 16.79
CA THR A 18 13.92 20.55 17.96
C THR A 18 12.93 19.43 18.32
N LEU A 19 12.70 18.48 17.41
CA LEU A 19 11.83 17.33 17.65
C LEU A 19 12.47 16.26 18.53
N GLY A 20 13.77 16.34 18.83
CA GLY A 20 14.44 15.37 19.69
C GLY A 20 14.68 14.00 19.04
N TYR A 21 14.78 13.93 17.71
CA TYR A 21 14.99 12.69 16.94
C TYR A 21 16.21 11.87 17.39
N GLU A 22 17.30 12.52 17.81
CA GLU A 22 18.49 11.81 18.29
C GLU A 22 18.41 11.43 19.79
N SER A 23 17.53 12.07 20.55
CA SER A 23 17.46 11.95 22.01
C SER A 23 16.32 11.06 22.50
N ASP A 24 15.17 11.07 21.82
CA ASP A 24 14.01 10.27 22.18
C ASP A 24 13.85 9.07 21.21
N PRO A 25 14.05 7.82 21.69
CA PRO A 25 13.93 6.64 20.84
C PRO A 25 12.52 6.42 20.28
N LYS A 26 11.48 6.88 21.00
CA LYS A 26 10.09 6.80 20.53
C LYS A 26 9.87 7.76 19.37
N VAL A 27 10.34 9.01 19.52
CA VAL A 27 10.28 9.99 18.42
C VAL A 27 11.08 9.49 17.22
N LYS A 28 12.29 8.94 17.44
CA LYS A 28 13.12 8.34 16.40
C LYS A 28 12.37 7.26 15.61
N LYS A 29 11.70 6.34 16.30
CA LYS A 29 10.88 5.29 15.69
C LYS A 29 9.74 5.87 14.84
N MET A 30 8.98 6.82 15.38
CA MET A 30 7.87 7.45 14.67
C MET A 30 8.34 8.19 13.41
N ILE A 31 9.43 8.96 13.53
CA ILE A 31 9.98 9.73 12.41
C ILE A 31 10.52 8.81 11.31
N ASN A 32 11.13 7.68 11.66
CA ASN A 32 11.54 6.67 10.67
C ASN A 32 10.34 6.13 9.90
N ALA A 33 9.25 5.77 10.59
CA ALA A 33 8.04 5.28 9.95
C ALA A 33 7.39 6.34 9.05
N ILE A 34 7.36 7.61 9.47
CA ILE A 34 6.91 8.73 8.63
C ILE A 34 7.82 8.91 7.41
N GLY A 35 9.13 8.76 7.58
CA GLY A 35 10.10 8.80 6.48
C GLY A 35 9.83 7.74 5.42
N GLU A 36 9.52 6.52 5.85
CA GLU A 36 9.15 5.42 4.95
C GLU A 36 7.85 5.70 4.20
N LEU A 37 6.81 6.17 4.90
CA LEU A 37 5.55 6.58 4.27
C LEU A 37 5.76 7.72 3.26
N ALA A 38 6.56 8.73 3.61
CA ALA A 38 6.89 9.83 2.72
C ALA A 38 7.64 9.35 1.47
N PHE A 39 8.52 8.35 1.59
CA PHE A 39 9.20 7.74 0.45
C PHE A 39 8.23 7.06 -0.51
N GLN A 40 7.22 6.36 0.02
CA GLN A 40 6.17 5.73 -0.80
C GLN A 40 5.33 6.80 -1.52
N CYS A 41 4.90 7.84 -0.82
CA CYS A 41 4.15 8.96 -1.40
C CYS A 41 4.92 9.69 -2.52
N LEU A 42 6.25 9.75 -2.41
CA LEU A 42 7.13 10.43 -3.36
C LEU A 42 7.63 9.53 -4.50
N GLN A 43 7.20 8.27 -4.59
CA GLN A 43 7.63 7.36 -5.67
C GLN A 43 7.36 7.93 -7.06
N SER A 44 8.29 7.74 -7.99
CA SER A 44 8.10 8.16 -9.39
C SER A 44 7.01 7.34 -10.08
N SER A 45 6.94 6.04 -9.77
CA SER A 45 5.88 5.15 -10.26
C SER A 45 4.58 5.41 -9.51
N LYS A 46 3.49 5.63 -10.26
CA LYS A 46 2.15 5.86 -9.70
C LYS A 46 1.62 4.64 -8.93
N GLU A 47 1.90 3.44 -9.43
CA GLU A 47 1.39 2.18 -8.86
C GLU A 47 1.98 1.85 -7.48
N LEU A 48 3.11 2.48 -7.12
CA LEU A 48 3.75 2.31 -5.82
C LEU A 48 3.33 3.39 -4.80
N ARG A 49 2.54 4.38 -5.22
CA ARG A 49 2.06 5.41 -4.30
C ARG A 49 0.83 4.89 -3.57
N PRO A 50 0.77 5.01 -2.24
CA PRO A 50 -0.42 4.68 -1.48
C PRO A 50 -1.57 5.63 -1.85
N CYS A 51 -2.81 5.18 -1.69
CA CYS A 51 -3.95 6.09 -1.77
C CYS A 51 -4.06 6.91 -0.49
N MET A 52 -4.83 8.01 -0.50
CA MET A 52 -4.92 8.90 0.67
C MET A 52 -5.56 8.23 1.89
N ASP A 53 -6.43 7.23 1.69
CA ASP A 53 -7.01 6.46 2.79
C ASP A 53 -5.95 5.59 3.47
N ASP A 54 -5.10 4.91 2.68
CA ASP A 54 -3.96 4.12 3.20
C ASP A 54 -2.95 5.01 3.96
N VAL A 55 -2.70 6.23 3.44
CA VAL A 55 -1.84 7.22 4.09
C VAL A 55 -2.41 7.59 5.47
N LEU A 56 -3.71 7.85 5.54
CA LEU A 56 -4.38 8.18 6.80
C LEU A 56 -4.30 7.01 7.80
N GLU A 57 -4.60 5.80 7.35
CA GLU A 57 -4.54 4.60 8.19
C GLU A 57 -3.12 4.36 8.72
N THR A 58 -2.11 4.47 7.87
CA THR A 58 -0.71 4.32 8.26
C THR A 58 -0.30 5.39 9.28
N LEU A 59 -0.74 6.64 9.11
CA LEU A 59 -0.45 7.72 10.07
C LEU A 59 -1.12 7.49 11.43
N LEU A 60 -2.36 6.97 11.44
CA LEU A 60 -3.05 6.60 12.67
C LEU A 60 -2.34 5.44 13.38
N ASP A 61 -1.84 4.46 12.62
CA ASP A 61 -1.06 3.36 13.17
C ASP A 61 0.24 3.85 13.82
N ILE A 62 0.99 4.70 13.11
CA ILE A 62 2.22 5.33 13.64
C ILE A 62 1.94 6.11 14.92
N GLN A 63 0.86 6.91 14.95
CA GLN A 63 0.48 7.68 16.15
C GLN A 63 0.16 6.78 17.35
N SER A 64 -0.51 5.65 17.09
CA SER A 64 -0.93 4.70 18.12
C SER A 64 0.18 3.75 18.59
N ASP A 65 1.37 3.81 17.97
CA ASP A 65 2.48 2.87 18.15
C ASP A 65 2.09 1.41 17.80
N GLY A 66 1.38 1.22 16.68
CA GLY A 66 0.98 -0.13 16.22
C GLY A 66 -0.26 -0.69 16.91
N LYS A 67 -0.99 0.12 17.68
CA LYS A 67 -2.20 -0.29 18.41
C LYS A 67 -3.49 0.02 17.66
N HIS A 68 -3.38 0.68 16.51
CA HIS A 68 -4.50 0.99 15.66
C HIS A 68 -5.02 -0.33 15.09
N LYS A 69 -6.25 -0.68 15.44
CA LYS A 69 -6.90 -1.85 14.86
C LYS A 69 -7.37 -1.45 13.46
N SER A 70 -6.51 -1.60 12.46
CA SER A 70 -7.00 -1.68 11.09
C SER A 70 -8.03 -2.80 11.01
N LYS A 71 -9.12 -2.57 10.26
CA LYS A 71 -10.04 -3.67 9.94
C LYS A 71 -9.22 -4.75 9.23
N PRO A 72 -9.43 -6.04 9.51
CA PRO A 72 -8.79 -7.08 8.72
C PRO A 72 -9.26 -6.92 7.28
N GLU A 73 -8.36 -6.48 6.38
CA GLU A 73 -8.57 -6.69 4.96
C GLU A 73 -8.60 -8.21 4.75
N VAL A 74 -9.80 -8.70 4.48
CA VAL A 74 -9.99 -10.08 4.04
C VAL A 74 -9.41 -10.20 2.64
N MET A 75 -8.13 -10.54 2.53
CA MET A 75 -7.62 -11.16 1.31
C MET A 75 -8.28 -12.53 1.19
N ASP A 76 -9.39 -12.59 0.46
CA ASP A 76 -10.05 -13.85 0.13
C ASP A 76 -9.19 -14.59 -0.90
N ILE A 77 -8.17 -15.29 -0.40
CA ILE A 77 -7.35 -16.22 -1.17
C ILE A 77 -8.13 -17.54 -1.25
N SER A 78 -9.22 -17.54 -2.01
CA SER A 78 -10.00 -18.75 -2.28
C SER A 78 -10.44 -18.83 -3.74
N SER A 79 -9.51 -18.59 -4.68
CA SER A 79 -9.74 -19.03 -6.08
C SER A 79 -8.42 -19.22 -6.85
N LEU A 80 -7.53 -20.07 -6.35
CA LEU A 80 -6.50 -20.66 -7.22
C LEU A 80 -6.15 -22.09 -6.77
N ALA A 81 -7.11 -23.00 -6.94
CA ALA A 81 -6.91 -24.39 -7.38
C ALA A 81 -8.18 -25.19 -7.03
N ASP A 82 -8.99 -25.47 -8.04
CA ASP A 82 -9.49 -26.84 -8.16
C ASP A 82 -9.60 -27.23 -9.64
N ASP A 83 -9.36 -28.51 -9.84
CA ASP A 83 -9.05 -29.22 -11.07
C ASP A 83 -10.05 -29.08 -12.24
N VAL A 84 -9.47 -29.17 -13.45
CA VAL A 84 -9.98 -29.87 -14.64
C VAL A 84 -11.42 -30.39 -14.57
N VAL A 85 -12.38 -29.68 -15.17
CA VAL A 85 -13.62 -30.27 -15.69
C VAL A 85 -13.91 -29.74 -17.10
N LEU A 86 -13.51 -30.57 -18.05
CA LEU A 86 -14.15 -30.94 -19.31
C LEU A 86 -15.30 -30.06 -19.87
N LEU A 87 -15.05 -29.59 -21.10
CA LEU A 87 -15.96 -29.34 -22.23
C LEU A 87 -17.46 -29.60 -21.97
N ASN A 88 -18.29 -28.58 -22.20
CA ASN A 88 -19.45 -28.59 -23.11
C ASN A 88 -20.18 -27.24 -22.98
N HIS A 89 -19.88 -26.30 -23.89
CA HIS A 89 -20.81 -25.21 -24.18
C HIS A 89 -21.39 -25.48 -25.56
N ASP A 90 -22.68 -25.78 -25.58
CA ASP A 90 -23.49 -25.85 -26.79
C ASP A 90 -23.33 -24.57 -27.63
N PRO A 91 -23.32 -24.66 -28.97
CA PRO A 91 -23.13 -23.50 -29.83
C PRO A 91 -24.25 -22.47 -29.63
N PRO A 92 -23.97 -21.16 -29.78
CA PRO A 92 -24.98 -20.13 -29.66
C PRO A 92 -26.08 -20.32 -30.72
N PRO A 93 -27.34 -19.93 -30.43
CA PRO A 93 -28.43 -20.08 -31.39
C PRO A 93 -28.13 -19.28 -32.66
N LEU A 94 -28.38 -19.90 -33.81
CA LEU A 94 -28.27 -19.27 -35.13
C LEU A 94 -29.27 -18.11 -35.23
N SER A 95 -28.77 -16.94 -35.59
CA SER A 95 -29.59 -15.78 -35.93
C SER A 95 -30.52 -16.10 -37.12
N PRO A 96 -31.75 -15.54 -37.18
CA PRO A 96 -32.63 -15.78 -38.31
C PRO A 96 -32.16 -15.00 -39.54
N ASP A 97 -31.94 -15.71 -40.65
CA ASP A 97 -31.79 -15.10 -41.97
C ASP A 97 -33.10 -14.42 -42.38
N SER A 98 -33.10 -13.09 -42.37
CA SER A 98 -34.16 -12.31 -43.01
C SER A 98 -33.91 -12.29 -44.51
N ASN A 99 -34.60 -13.15 -45.25
CA ASN A 99 -34.72 -13.05 -46.70
C ASN A 99 -35.75 -11.97 -47.04
N LEU A 100 -35.30 -10.88 -47.66
CA LEU A 100 -36.01 -10.22 -48.74
C LEU A 100 -35.01 -9.75 -49.80
#